data_AF-A0A8H3ZHX8-F1
#
_entry.id   AF-A0A8H3ZHX8-F1
#
_cell.length_a   1.000
_cell.length_b   1.000
_cell.length_c   1.000
_cell.angle_alpha   90.00
_cell.angle_beta   90.00
_cell.angle_gamma   90.00
#
_symmetry.space_group_name_H-M   'P 1'
#
loop_
_entity.id
_entity.type
_entity.pdbx_description
1 polymer ?
#
loop_
_entity_poly.entity_id
_entity_poly.type
_entity_poly.pdbx_seq_one_letter_code
_entity_poly.pdbx_strand_id
1 'polypeptide(L)'
;MGSDTEEIITAKAHLAGVLDVVFGQESTGDPPKMRASWTGIMANTLDGVPLVGMLPQAAVDRTAGDRNSAEWICAGYGGYGMVNAWLCGRAVVKMFSGEDVRDWFPGEYVMSSERMERLQEKLEKVKGSRMHLKALL
;
A
#
# COMPACT_ATOMS: atom_id res chain seq x y z
N MET A 1 -11.37 -3.32 16.05
CA MET A 1 -10.94 -3.61 14.67
C MET A 1 -12.15 -3.28 13.82
N GLY A 2 -12.13 -2.17 13.07
CA GLY A 2 -13.28 -1.78 12.27
C GLY A 2 -13.30 -2.61 11.01
N SER A 3 -14.36 -3.40 10.80
CA SER A 3 -14.66 -3.92 9.47
C SER A 3 -14.98 -2.73 8.55
N ASP A 4 -14.63 -2.83 7.28
CA ASP A 4 -15.09 -1.89 6.26
C ASP A 4 -16.62 -1.84 6.12
N THR A 5 -17.30 -2.89 6.61
CA THR A 5 -18.75 -3.01 6.67
C THR A 5 -19.36 -2.23 7.84
N GLU A 6 -18.57 -1.93 8.88
CA GLU A 6 -19.05 -1.26 10.08
C GLU A 6 -18.80 0.25 10.07
N GLU A 7 -19.81 0.97 10.53
CA GLU A 7 -19.79 2.42 10.58
C GLU A 7 -19.08 2.94 11.83
N ILE A 8 -17.91 3.56 11.67
CA ILE A 8 -17.18 4.18 12.79
C ILE A 8 -17.73 5.59 13.05
N ILE A 9 -18.65 5.68 14.02
CA ILE A 9 -19.35 6.93 14.38
C ILE A 9 -18.39 8.06 14.72
N THR A 10 -17.30 7.79 15.45
CA THR A 10 -16.31 8.80 15.84
C THR A 10 -15.56 9.39 14.64
N ALA A 11 -15.21 8.56 13.66
CA ALA A 11 -14.57 9.00 12.43
C ALA A 11 -15.52 9.86 11.60
N LYS A 12 -16.80 9.47 11.51
CA LYS A 12 -17.82 10.26 10.82
C LYS A 12 -18.12 11.59 11.50
N ALA A 13 -18.23 11.60 12.82
CA ALA A 13 -18.40 12.84 13.58
C ALA A 13 -17.21 13.80 13.39
N HIS A 14 -15.99 13.26 13.37
CA HIS A 14 -14.79 14.03 13.07
C HIS A 14 -14.83 14.62 11.65
N LEU A 15 -15.09 13.80 10.63
CA LEU A 15 -15.20 14.28 9.25
C LEU A 15 -16.30 15.34 9.10
N ALA A 16 -17.48 15.09 9.64
CA ALA A 16 -18.60 16.04 9.57
C ALA A 16 -18.27 17.37 10.25
N GLY A 17 -17.63 17.37 11.42
CA GLY A 17 -17.25 18.58 12.13
C GLY A 17 -16.15 19.38 11.42
N VAL A 18 -15.13 18.70 10.89
CA VAL A 18 -14.01 19.36 10.18
C VAL A 18 -14.49 20.05 8.90
N LEU A 19 -15.44 19.45 8.17
CA LEU A 19 -15.97 20.05 6.94
C LEU A 19 -16.59 21.44 7.19
N ASP A 20 -17.33 21.61 8.28
CA ASP A 20 -17.95 22.88 8.63
C ASP A 20 -16.91 23.95 9.02
N VAL A 21 -15.90 23.55 9.80
CA VAL A 21 -14.80 24.46 10.18
C VAL A 21 -13.99 24.92 8.97
N VAL A 22 -13.69 24.00 8.04
CA VAL A 22 -12.82 24.29 6.89
C VAL A 22 -13.57 25.01 5.76
N PHE A 23 -14.81 24.60 5.48
CA PHE A 23 -15.56 25.08 4.31
C PHE A 23 -16.74 26.01 4.64
N GLY A 24 -17.11 26.16 5.92
CA GLY A 24 -18.24 26.99 6.35
C GLY A 24 -17.91 28.46 6.63
N GLN A 25 -16.63 28.85 6.63
CA GLN A 25 -16.22 30.21 7.00
C GLN A 25 -16.53 31.27 5.92
N GLU A 26 -16.56 30.89 4.64
CA GLU A 26 -16.77 31.82 3.51
C GLU A 26 -18.05 31.53 2.72
N SER A 27 -18.90 30.59 3.16
CA SER A 27 -20.09 30.21 2.40
C SER A 27 -21.24 31.22 2.60
N THR A 28 -21.69 31.87 1.53
CA THR A 28 -22.95 32.64 1.50
C THR A 28 -24.18 31.76 1.24
N GLY A 29 -24.04 30.43 1.31
CA GLY A 29 -25.06 29.43 1.02
C GLY A 29 -25.27 28.45 2.17
N ASP A 30 -25.97 27.35 1.91
CA ASP A 30 -26.18 26.30 2.91
C ASP A 30 -24.84 25.75 3.47
N PRO A 31 -24.78 25.43 4.77
CA PRO A 31 -23.57 24.89 5.37
C PRO A 31 -23.17 23.56 4.71
N PRO A 32 -21.86 23.27 4.61
CA PRO A 32 -21.37 22.03 4.01
C PRO A 32 -21.88 20.82 4.80
N LYS A 33 -22.48 19.85 4.09
CA LYS A 33 -23.00 18.61 4.68
C LYS A 33 -22.34 17.39 4.07
N MET A 34 -21.92 16.44 4.90
CA MET A 34 -21.39 15.16 4.46
C MET A 34 -22.49 14.37 3.73
N ARG A 35 -22.31 14.14 2.43
CA ARG A 35 -23.26 13.41 1.56
C ARG A 35 -23.10 11.90 1.66
N ALA A 36 -21.87 11.43 1.77
CA ALA A 36 -21.49 10.03 1.82
C ALA A 36 -20.17 9.88 2.58
N SER A 37 -19.91 8.67 3.05
CA SER A 37 -18.67 8.30 3.70
C SER A 37 -18.39 6.83 3.41
N TRP A 38 -17.12 6.50 3.23
CA TRP A 38 -16.64 5.15 2.98
C TRP A 38 -15.38 4.93 3.79
N THR A 39 -15.09 3.67 4.08
CA THR A 39 -13.83 3.21 4.67
C THR A 39 -13.09 2.38 3.62
N GLY A 40 -11.82 2.11 3.87
CA GLY A 40 -11.00 1.30 2.98
C GLY A 40 -9.83 0.68 3.70
N ILE A 41 -9.35 -0.43 3.18
CA ILE A 41 -8.15 -1.11 3.66
C ILE A 41 -6.94 -0.47 2.98
N MET A 42 -5.93 -0.11 3.76
CA MET A 42 -4.64 0.29 3.26
C MET A 42 -3.69 -0.89 3.37
N ALA A 43 -2.91 -1.15 2.33
CA ALA A 43 -1.84 -2.13 2.35
C ALA A 43 -0.51 -1.38 2.47
N ASN A 44 0.04 -1.33 3.69
CA ASN A 44 1.35 -0.72 3.92
C ASN A 44 2.45 -1.79 3.84
N THR A 45 3.65 -1.33 3.53
CA THR A 45 4.86 -2.15 3.54
C THR A 45 5.75 -1.71 4.70
N LEU A 46 6.59 -2.59 5.24
CA LEU A 46 7.46 -2.27 6.38
C LEU A 46 8.50 -1.20 6.09
N ASP A 47 8.80 -0.96 4.82
CA ASP A 47 9.70 0.10 4.36
C ASP A 47 8.98 1.29 3.72
N GLY A 48 7.64 1.28 3.67
CA GLY A 48 6.81 2.41 3.24
C GLY A 48 6.80 2.65 1.73
N VAL A 49 7.36 1.73 0.92
CA VAL A 49 7.35 1.84 -0.55
C VAL A 49 6.73 0.59 -1.19
N PRO A 50 6.12 0.70 -2.38
CA PRO A 50 5.45 -0.42 -3.05
C PRO A 50 6.35 -1.65 -3.26
N LEU A 51 5.73 -2.82 -3.34
CA LEU A 51 6.37 -4.10 -3.67
C LEU A 51 6.05 -4.44 -5.12
N VAL A 52 7.06 -4.42 -5.99
CA VAL A 52 6.89 -4.55 -7.44
C VAL A 52 7.93 -5.49 -8.03
N GLY A 53 7.49 -6.52 -8.77
CA GLY A 53 8.38 -7.43 -9.52
C GLY A 53 8.18 -8.91 -9.20
N MET A 54 9.13 -9.72 -9.65
CA MET A 54 9.12 -11.17 -9.44
C MET A 54 9.41 -11.50 -7.98
N LEU A 55 8.66 -12.43 -7.39
CA LEU A 55 8.90 -12.84 -6.01
C LEU A 55 10.17 -13.70 -5.92
N PRO A 56 11.15 -13.33 -5.06
CA PRO A 56 12.33 -14.15 -4.82
C PRO A 56 11.99 -15.39 -4.00
N GLN A 57 12.86 -16.40 -3.99
CA GLN A 57 12.69 -17.62 -3.18
C GLN A 57 12.45 -17.31 -1.70
N ALA A 58 13.04 -16.24 -1.16
CA ALA A 58 12.83 -15.81 0.23
C ALA A 58 11.38 -15.37 0.52
N ALA A 59 10.58 -15.04 -0.49
CA ALA A 59 9.20 -14.58 -0.33
C ALA A 59 8.15 -15.71 -0.45
N VAL A 60 8.55 -16.93 -0.78
CA VAL A 60 7.65 -18.05 -1.03
C VAL A 60 8.10 -19.32 -0.32
N ASP A 61 7.16 -20.04 0.30
CA ASP A 61 7.43 -21.30 1.01
C ASP A 61 7.54 -22.52 0.06
N ARG A 62 7.31 -22.31 -1.24
CA ARG A 62 7.42 -23.30 -2.31
C ARG A 62 8.62 -23.00 -3.20
N THR A 63 9.02 -23.95 -4.03
CA THR A 63 10.03 -23.71 -5.07
C THR A 63 9.59 -22.56 -5.95
N ALA A 64 10.37 -21.47 -5.95
CA ALA A 64 10.11 -20.32 -6.81
C ALA A 64 10.24 -20.73 -8.28
N GLY A 65 9.29 -20.27 -9.10
CA GLY A 65 9.36 -20.45 -10.55
C GLY A 65 10.49 -19.64 -11.18
N ASP A 66 10.79 -19.97 -12.43
CA ASP A 66 11.57 -19.09 -13.30
C ASP A 66 10.70 -17.93 -13.82
N ARG A 67 11.23 -17.05 -14.68
CA ARG A 67 10.47 -15.90 -15.21
C ARG A 67 9.10 -16.29 -15.81
N ASN A 68 8.97 -17.49 -16.36
CA ASN A 68 7.76 -17.98 -17.03
C ASN A 68 6.76 -18.64 -16.07
N SER A 69 7.18 -18.98 -14.85
CA SER A 69 6.38 -19.72 -13.86
C SER A 69 6.38 -19.08 -12.46
N ALA A 70 7.12 -17.98 -12.28
CA ALA A 70 7.21 -17.25 -11.02
C ALA A 70 5.94 -16.46 -10.72
N GLU A 71 5.77 -16.17 -9.44
CA GLU A 71 4.78 -15.23 -8.95
C GLU A 71 5.31 -13.80 -9.04
N TRP A 72 4.40 -12.88 -9.32
CA TRP A 72 4.70 -11.46 -9.49
C TRP A 72 3.82 -10.64 -8.56
N ILE A 73 4.38 -9.59 -7.98
CA ILE A 73 3.69 -8.67 -7.08
C ILE A 73 3.69 -7.26 -7.65
N CYS A 74 2.59 -6.55 -7.41
CA CYS A 74 2.42 -5.13 -7.70
C CYS A 74 1.44 -4.55 -6.67
N ALA A 75 1.90 -4.38 -5.43
CA ALA A 75 1.03 -4.09 -4.29
C ALA A 75 1.72 -3.25 -3.21
N GLY A 76 1.03 -3.00 -2.09
CA GLY A 76 1.61 -2.31 -0.94
C GLY A 76 1.75 -0.80 -1.13
N TYR A 77 0.80 -0.16 -1.82
CA TYR A 77 0.92 1.26 -2.19
C TYR A 77 0.71 2.26 -1.04
N GLY A 78 0.31 1.82 0.16
CA GLY A 78 0.21 2.67 1.35
C GLY A 78 -0.65 3.93 1.19
N GLY A 79 -1.77 3.85 0.45
CA GLY A 79 -2.64 5.00 0.17
C GLY A 79 -2.27 5.80 -1.09
N TYR A 80 -1.11 5.53 -1.70
CA TYR A 80 -0.65 6.18 -2.94
C TYR A 80 -0.92 5.33 -4.19
N GLY A 81 -1.98 4.51 -4.16
CA GLY A 81 -2.32 3.60 -5.25
C GLY A 81 -2.64 4.31 -6.57
N MET A 82 -3.36 5.43 -6.51
CA MET A 82 -3.75 6.16 -7.74
C MET A 82 -2.54 6.67 -8.55
N VAL A 83 -1.46 7.08 -7.88
CA VAL A 83 -0.27 7.59 -8.54
C VAL A 83 0.69 6.47 -8.96
N ASN A 84 0.75 5.39 -8.17
CA ASN A 84 1.74 4.34 -8.37
C ASN A 84 1.26 3.18 -9.24
N ALA A 85 -0.03 2.79 -9.15
CA ALA A 85 -0.50 1.52 -9.71
C ALA A 85 -0.27 1.40 -11.22
N TRP A 86 -0.49 2.49 -11.98
CA TRP A 86 -0.33 2.47 -13.43
C TRP A 86 1.12 2.19 -13.86
N LEU A 87 2.08 2.96 -13.33
CA LEU A 87 3.49 2.81 -13.69
C LEU A 87 4.11 1.53 -13.12
N CYS A 88 3.70 1.13 -11.91
CA CYS A 88 4.14 -0.15 -11.33
C CYS A 88 3.64 -1.34 -12.16
N GLY A 89 2.37 -1.32 -12.60
CA GLY A 89 1.83 -2.36 -13.46
C GLY A 89 2.56 -2.46 -14.80
N ARG A 90 2.86 -1.31 -15.43
CA ARG A 90 3.70 -1.26 -16.63
C ARG A 90 5.10 -1.81 -16.40
N ALA A 91 5.70 -1.50 -15.25
CA ALA A 91 7.03 -2.01 -14.89
C ALA A 91 7.02 -3.53 -14.77
N VAL A 92 6.03 -4.12 -14.07
CA VAL A 92 5.90 -5.58 -13.94
C VAL A 92 5.79 -6.26 -15.29
N VAL A 93 4.94 -5.74 -16.20
CA VAL A 93 4.79 -6.33 -17.54
C VAL A 93 6.11 -6.30 -18.32
N LYS A 94 6.83 -5.17 -18.29
CA LYS A 94 8.15 -5.04 -18.93
C LYS A 94 9.18 -6.02 -18.34
N MET A 95 9.27 -6.09 -17.01
CA MET A 95 10.16 -7.05 -16.32
C MET A 95 9.81 -8.50 -16.68
N PHE A 96 8.51 -8.83 -16.74
CA PHE A 96 8.02 -10.15 -17.16
C PHE A 96 8.44 -10.47 -18.60
N SER A 97 8.37 -9.50 -19.51
CA SER A 97 8.86 -9.62 -20.89
C SER A 97 10.38 -9.66 -21.01
N GLY A 98 11.13 -9.57 -19.90
CA GLY A 98 12.59 -9.58 -19.88
C GLY A 98 13.24 -8.24 -20.24
N GLU A 99 12.46 -7.16 -20.27
CA GLU A 99 12.98 -5.81 -20.46
C GLU A 99 13.57 -5.27 -19.15
N ASP A 100 14.60 -4.43 -19.30
CA ASP A 100 15.16 -3.65 -18.19
C ASP A 100 14.34 -2.37 -17.99
N VAL A 101 14.07 -2.02 -16.73
CA VAL A 101 13.32 -0.82 -16.34
C VAL A 101 14.10 0.09 -15.39
N ARG A 102 15.37 -0.24 -15.09
CA ARG A 102 16.20 0.50 -14.12
C ARG A 102 16.51 1.94 -14.51
N ASP A 103 16.28 2.30 -15.78
CA ASP A 103 16.49 3.64 -16.33
C ASP A 103 15.41 4.64 -15.88
N TRP A 104 14.19 4.20 -15.61
CA TRP A 104 13.08 5.08 -15.20
C TRP A 104 12.31 4.60 -13.97
N PHE A 105 12.40 3.31 -13.61
CA PHE A 105 11.66 2.74 -12.50
C PHE A 105 12.48 2.79 -11.20
N PRO A 106 11.91 3.26 -10.07
CA PRO A 106 12.63 3.33 -8.80
C PRO A 106 13.13 1.95 -8.34
N GLY A 107 14.43 1.82 -8.11
CA GLY A 107 15.04 0.57 -7.69
C GLY A 107 14.54 0.08 -6.33
N GLU A 108 14.15 1.00 -5.45
CA GLU A 108 13.60 0.72 -4.12
C GLU A 108 12.25 -0.01 -4.19
N TYR A 109 11.51 0.12 -5.30
CA TYR A 109 10.21 -0.53 -5.47
C TYR A 109 10.38 -1.98 -5.93
N VAL A 110 11.54 -2.31 -6.51
CA VAL A 110 11.83 -3.65 -7.04
C VAL A 110 11.92 -4.65 -5.89
N MET A 111 11.24 -5.78 -6.06
CA MET A 111 11.32 -6.91 -5.15
C MET A 111 12.61 -7.71 -5.44
N SER A 112 13.70 -7.36 -4.77
CA SER A 112 14.95 -8.13 -4.78
C SER A 112 15.07 -9.05 -3.56
N SER A 113 15.93 -10.07 -3.65
CA SER A 113 16.23 -10.95 -2.51
C SER A 113 16.76 -10.16 -1.31
N GLU A 114 17.64 -9.18 -1.54
CA GLU A 114 18.22 -8.33 -0.50
C GLU A 114 17.16 -7.44 0.16
N ARG A 115 16.18 -6.96 -0.61
CA ARG A 115 15.05 -6.21 -0.04
C ARG A 115 14.19 -7.13 0.81
N MET A 116 13.91 -8.35 0.35
CA MET A 116 13.09 -9.30 1.10
C MET A 116 13.76 -9.69 2.43
N GLU A 117 15.05 -10.00 2.42
CA GLU A 117 15.83 -10.30 3.64
C GLU A 117 15.77 -9.13 4.64
N ARG A 118 15.98 -7.89 4.17
CA ARG A 118 15.86 -6.69 5.01
C ARG A 118 14.46 -6.53 5.59
N LEU A 119 13.41 -6.84 4.82
CA LEU A 119 12.02 -6.80 5.29
C LEU A 119 11.76 -7.88 6.36
N GLN A 120 12.31 -9.09 6.19
CA GLN A 120 12.21 -10.17 7.18
C GLN A 120 12.93 -9.82 8.47
N GLU A 121 14.14 -9.28 8.41
CA GLU A 121 14.87 -8.81 9.59
C GLU A 121 14.09 -7.73 10.34
N LYS A 122 13.51 -6.76 9.60
CA LYS A 122 12.64 -5.75 10.19
C LYS A 122 11.40 -6.38 10.83
N LEU A 123 10.78 -7.34 10.16
CA LEU A 123 9.61 -8.04 10.67
C LEU A 123 9.92 -8.75 12.00
N GLU A 124 11.01 -9.51 12.07
CA GLU A 124 11.41 -10.23 13.29
C GLU A 124 11.73 -9.27 14.45
N LYS A 125 12.34 -8.11 14.18
CA LYS A 125 12.55 -7.07 15.21
C LYS A 125 11.26 -6.46 15.74
N VAL A 126 10.23 -6.39 14.90
CA VAL A 126 8.94 -5.78 15.24
C VAL A 126 7.94 -6.82 15.77
N LYS A 127 8.20 -8.11 15.56
CA LYS A 127 7.41 -9.25 16.04
C LYS A 127 7.31 -9.24 17.57
N GLY A 128 6.09 -9.36 18.08
CA GLY A 128 5.82 -9.29 19.53
C GLY A 128 5.87 -7.88 20.15
N SER A 129 6.23 -6.84 19.40
CA SER A 129 6.18 -5.47 19.88
C SER A 129 4.77 -4.86 19.71
N ARG A 130 4.50 -3.75 20.40
CA ARG A 130 3.28 -2.93 20.18
C ARG A 130 3.17 -2.43 18.73
N MET A 131 4.27 -2.39 17.98
CA MET A 131 4.31 -2.03 16.56
C MET A 131 4.02 -3.22 15.62
N HIS A 132 3.95 -4.46 16.12
CA HIS A 132 3.65 -5.65 15.33
C HIS A 132 2.34 -5.52 14.54
N LEU A 133 1.30 -4.97 15.16
CA LEU A 133 0.01 -4.75 14.48
C LEU A 133 0.08 -3.66 13.41
N LYS A 134 0.94 -2.64 13.54
CA LYS A 134 1.14 -1.61 12.50
C LYS A 134 2.05 -2.07 11.36
N ALA A 135 2.85 -3.11 11.61
CA ALA A 135 3.73 -3.72 10.64
C ALA A 135 3.00 -4.74 9.75
N LEU A 136 1.88 -5.29 10.22
CA LEU A 136 1.04 -6.26 9.50
C LEU A 136 -0.16 -5.61 8.77
N LEU A 137 -0.38 -4.30 8.94
CA LEU A 137 -1.46 -3.49 8.35
C LEU A 137 -0.90 -2.39 7.44
#